data_AF-A0A7Z0QM48-F1
#
_entry.id   AF-A0A7Z0QM48-F1
#
_cell.length_a   1.000
_cell.length_b   1.000
_cell.length_c   1.000
_cell.angle_alpha   90.00
_cell.angle_beta   90.00
_cell.angle_gamma   90.00
#
_symmetry.space_group_name_H-M   'P 1'
#
loop_
_entity.id
_entity.type
_entity.pdbx_description
1 polymer ?
#
loop_
_entity_poly.entity_id
_entity_poly.type
_entity_poly.pdbx_seq_one_letter_code
_entity_poly.pdbx_strand_id
1 'polypeptide(L)' 'MSINRNVLFLIIGALVVAAAMLGFNLYQAKKQPDGLQINVGPNGLKIQGK' A
#
# COMPACT_ATOMS: atom_id res chain seq x y z
N MET A 1 -5.97 -36.17 -0.91
CA MET A 1 -4.59 -36.02 -0.40
C MET A 1 -4.67 -35.17 0.86
N SER A 2 -4.44 -35.74 2.05
CA SER A 2 -4.47 -34.96 3.29
C SER A 2 -3.24 -34.06 3.32
N ILE A 3 -3.46 -32.75 3.29
CA ILE A 3 -2.36 -31.81 3.53
C ILE A 3 -1.92 -31.99 4.99
N ASN A 4 -0.63 -32.18 5.22
CA ASN A 4 -0.11 -32.34 6.57
C ASN A 4 -0.36 -31.02 7.34
N ARG A 5 -0.84 -31.11 8.58
CA ARG A 5 -1.14 -29.93 9.42
C ARG A 5 0.05 -28.98 9.52
N ASN A 6 1.27 -29.52 9.60
CA ASN A 6 2.49 -28.70 9.58
C ASN A 6 2.66 -27.88 8.29
N VAL A 7 2.34 -28.48 7.14
CA VAL A 7 2.41 -27.80 5.84
C VAL A 7 1.36 -26.69 5.77
N LEU A 8 0.16 -26.93 6.31
CA LEU A 8 -0.87 -25.89 6.39
C LEU A 8 -0.38 -24.69 7.22
N PHE A 9 0.25 -24.92 8.37
CA PHE A 9 0.79 -23.83 9.18
C PHE A 9 1.94 -23.09 8.49
N LEU A 10 2.80 -23.79 7.74
CA LEU A 10 3.84 -23.15 6.92
C LEU A 10 3.24 -22.25 5.83
N ILE A 11 2.20 -22.71 5.15
CA ILE A 11 1.49 -21.90 4.14
C ILE A 11 0.88 -20.67 4.79
N ILE A 12 0.19 -20.82 5.92
CA ILE A 12 -0.41 -19.69 6.65
C ILE A 12 0.67 -18.70 7.08
N GLY A 13 1.79 -19.17 7.64
CA GLY A 13 2.91 -18.31 8.04
C GLY A 13 3.48 -17.52 6.85
N ALA A 14 3.69 -18.19 5.71
CA ALA A 14 4.14 -17.54 4.48
C ALA A 14 3.16 -16.47 3.98
N LEU A 15 1.85 -16.76 4.02
CA LEU A 15 0.81 -15.81 3.62
C LEU A 15 0.77 -14.57 4.53
N VAL A 16 0.93 -14.75 5.85
CA VAL A 16 0.97 -13.62 6.80
C VAL A 16 2.17 -12.72 6.53
N VAL A 17 3.36 -13.31 6.29
CA VAL A 17 4.57 -12.54 5.96
C VAL A 17 4.41 -11.78 4.64
N ALA A 18 3.85 -12.43 3.62
CA ALA A 18 3.59 -11.79 2.32
C ALA A 18 2.60 -10.62 2.45
N ALA A 19 1.51 -10.80 3.19
CA ALA A 19 0.53 -9.75 3.44
C ALA A 19 1.12 -8.57 4.22
N ALA A 20 1.96 -8.84 5.23
CA ALA A 20 2.66 -7.80 5.98
C ALA A 20 3.60 -6.98 5.09
N MET A 21 4.36 -7.64 4.21
CA MET A 21 5.29 -6.98 3.29
C MET A 21 4.56 -6.11 2.26
N LEU A 22 3.48 -6.63 1.67
CA LEU A 22 2.62 -5.87 0.75
C LEU A 22 1.92 -4.71 1.44
N GLY A 23 1.40 -4.93 2.65
CA GLY A 23 0.76 -3.90 3.47
C GLY A 23 1.73 -2.78 3.83
N PHE A 24 2.97 -3.12 4.21
CA PHE A 24 4.02 -2.14 4.48
C PHE A 24 4.40 -1.36 3.21
N ASN A 25 4.56 -2.03 2.08
CA ASN A 25 4.87 -1.39 0.81
C ASN A 25 3.74 -0.43 0.36
N LEU A 26 2.48 -0.86 0.44
CA LEU A 26 1.30 -0.04 0.15
C LEU A 26 1.18 1.14 1.12
N TYR A 27 1.49 0.93 2.39
CA TYR A 27 1.47 1.99 3.39
C TYR A 27 2.56 3.04 3.12
N GLN A 28 3.76 2.62 2.73
CA GLN A 28 4.84 3.51 2.30
C GLN A 28 4.49 4.25 1.01
N ALA A 29 3.91 3.56 0.02
CA ALA A 29 3.46 4.17 -1.23
C ALA A 29 2.35 5.19 -1.02
N LYS A 30 1.41 4.94 -0.09
CA LYS A 30 0.37 5.91 0.29
C LYS A 30 0.92 7.04 1.17
N LYS A 31 1.98 6.78 1.93
CA LYS A 31 2.69 7.76 2.75
C LYS A 31 3.56 8.69 1.95
N GLN A 32 4.02 8.28 0.76
CA GLN A 32 4.43 9.23 -0.25
C GLN A 32 3.14 9.94 -0.65
N PRO A 33 2.90 11.16 -0.17
CA PRO A 33 1.87 11.91 -0.83
C PRO A 33 2.42 12.06 -2.25
N ASP A 34 1.67 11.60 -3.25
CA ASP A 34 1.55 12.40 -4.45
C ASP A 34 1.04 13.75 -3.96
N GLY A 35 1.95 14.52 -3.38
CA GLY A 35 1.70 15.83 -2.84
C GLY A 35 1.20 16.55 -4.04
N LEU A 36 -0.09 16.91 -3.99
CA LEU A 36 -0.80 17.66 -5.01
C LEU A 36 0.26 18.54 -5.66
N GLN A 37 0.62 18.22 -6.91
CA GLN A 37 1.62 19.00 -7.63
C GLN A 37 0.96 20.33 -7.89
N ILE A 38 0.99 21.19 -6.87
CA ILE A 38 0.53 22.55 -6.92
C ILE A 38 1.58 23.24 -7.79
N ASN A 39 1.40 23.09 -9.10
CA ASN A 39 2.01 23.95 -10.09
C ASN A 39 1.38 25.33 -9.84
N VAL A 40 1.98 26.08 -8.91
CA VAL A 40 1.79 27.51 -8.76
C VAL A 40 2.36 28.16 -10.02
N GLY A 41 1.54 28.15 -11.08
CA GLY A 41 1.76 29.05 -12.20
C GLY A 41 1.75 30.51 -11.70
N PRO A 42 2.29 31.46 -12.48
CA PRO A 42 2.43 32.87 -12.09
C PRO A 42 1.11 33.57 -11.68
N ASN A 43 -0.04 32.94 -11.90
CA ASN A 43 -1.37 33.45 -11.56
C ASN A 43 -2.04 32.77 -10.33
N GLY A 44 -1.31 32.00 -9.52
CA GLY A 44 -1.78 31.50 -8.22
C GLY A 44 -2.72 30.27 -8.26
N LEU A 45 -2.95 29.69 -7.08
CA LEU A 45 -3.68 28.44 -6.86
C LEU A 45 -5.20 28.62 -7.04
N LYS A 46 -5.76 28.09 -8.13
CA LYS A 46 -7.23 28.01 -8.33
C LYS A 46 -7.77 26.71 -7.75
N ILE A 47 -8.29 26.75 -6.52
CA ILE A 47 -9.13 25.68 -5.99
C ILE A 47 -10.52 25.88 -6.57
N GLN A 48 -10.86 25.12 -7.62
CA GLN A 48 -12.23 25.08 -8.13
C GLN A 48 -13.01 24.05 -7.30
N GLY A 49 -13.59 24.51 -6.20
CA GLY A 49 -14.57 23.75 -5.41
C GLY A 49 -15.90 23.68 -6.16
N LYS A 50 -16.52 22.51 -6.14
CA LYS A 50 -17.87 22.27 -6.67
C LYS A 50 -18.93 22.81 -5.71
#